data_AF-A0A2N2LQ80-F1
#
_entry.id   AF-A0A2N2LQ80-F1
#
_cell.length_a   1.000
_cell.length_b   1.000
_cell.length_c   1.000
_cell.angle_alpha   90.00
_cell.angle_beta   90.00
_cell.angle_gamma   90.00
#
_symmetry.space_group_name_H-M   'P 1'
#
loop_
_entity.id
_entity.type
_entity.pdbx_description
1 polymer ?
#
loop_
_entity_poly.entity_id
_entity_poly.type
_entity_poly.pdbx_seq_one_letter_code
_entity_poly.pdbx_strand_id
1 'polypeptide(L)'
;MICSIVNNDLNFAGTSYQNEDGLGIQYPSAVERGEELSLGALIVSDPTTESGSGMFVVPVTALYDRGQMMQDNQLLSQRLAKQALIMHPQLAESFGLHAEDRILVSGQGWELESGLVLDETLPLEVALVSRSNGFPIHAPGFIQVQRLVLTPEG
;
A
#
# COMPACT_ATOMS: atom_id res chain seq x y z
N MET A 1 -28.27 43.22 7.17
CA MET A 1 -28.99 42.61 6.02
C MET A 1 -28.88 41.11 6.19
N ILE A 2 -29.88 40.49 6.80
CA ILE A 2 -29.96 39.05 7.05
C ILE A 2 -30.91 38.52 5.98
N CYS A 3 -30.40 37.73 5.04
CA CYS A 3 -31.25 37.01 4.09
C CYS A 3 -31.47 35.61 4.65
N SER A 4 -32.70 35.36 5.09
CA SER A 4 -33.22 34.05 5.43
C SER A 4 -33.51 33.25 4.16
N ILE A 5 -33.22 31.95 4.18
CA ILE A 5 -34.07 30.87 3.68
C ILE A 5 -33.76 29.68 4.59
N VAL A 6 -34.67 29.40 5.53
CA VAL A 6 -34.79 28.09 6.14
C VAL A 6 -35.91 27.42 5.37
N ASN A 7 -35.55 26.47 4.49
CA ASN A 7 -36.53 25.57 3.92
C ASN A 7 -36.86 24.53 4.99
N ASN A 8 -38.16 24.40 5.25
CA ASN A 8 -38.73 23.44 6.17
C ASN A 8 -38.44 22.02 5.67
N ASP A 9 -38.17 21.12 6.60
CA ASP A 9 -38.11 19.66 6.41
C ASP A 9 -36.94 19.13 5.58
N LEU A 10 -35.78 18.93 6.23
CA LEU A 10 -34.97 17.69 6.18
C LEU A 10 -33.64 17.92 6.93
N ASN A 11 -33.71 18.00 8.26
CA ASN A 11 -32.53 17.84 9.10
C ASN A 11 -32.23 16.34 9.24
N PHE A 12 -31.45 15.79 8.30
CA PHE A 12 -30.68 14.58 8.57
C PHE A 12 -29.47 14.95 9.45
N ALA A 13 -29.74 15.36 10.68
CA ALA A 13 -28.73 15.59 11.71
C ALA A 13 -29.17 14.85 12.97
N GLY A 14 -28.76 13.59 13.06
CA GLY A 14 -29.01 12.70 14.19
C GLY A 14 -28.24 13.09 15.46
N THR A 15 -28.27 14.36 15.84
CA THR A 15 -27.56 14.90 17.01
C THR A 15 -28.38 15.93 17.78
N SER A 16 -29.70 15.98 17.58
CA SER A 16 -30.58 16.92 18.30
C SER A 16 -30.98 16.43 19.70
N TYR A 17 -30.65 15.19 20.04
CA TYR A 17 -30.92 14.58 21.34
C TYR A 17 -29.59 14.22 22.00
N GLN A 18 -29.45 14.55 23.29
CA GLN A 18 -28.32 14.08 24.10
C GLN A 18 -28.39 12.55 24.14
N ASN A 19 -27.45 11.90 23.47
CA ASN A 19 -27.39 10.45 23.39
C ASN A 19 -26.69 9.97 24.66
N GLU A 20 -27.47 9.46 25.62
CA GLU A 20 -26.94 8.93 26.89
C GLU A 20 -26.65 7.43 26.84
N ASP A 21 -27.19 6.71 25.85
CA ASP A 21 -26.99 5.28 25.63
C ASP A 21 -26.97 4.94 24.11
N GLY A 22 -25.91 4.29 23.62
CA GLY A 22 -25.81 3.77 22.25
C GLY A 22 -24.71 4.38 21.36
N LEU A 23 -24.83 4.15 20.04
CA LEU A 23 -23.88 4.66 19.03
C LEU A 23 -24.09 6.17 18.86
N GLY A 24 -23.14 6.97 19.36
CA GLY A 24 -23.20 8.44 19.32
C GLY A 24 -22.86 9.14 20.63
N ILE A 25 -22.51 8.40 21.69
CA ILE A 25 -22.00 8.98 22.95
C ILE A 25 -20.60 9.53 22.70
N GLN A 26 -20.42 10.83 22.92
CA GLN A 26 -19.11 11.44 22.97
C GLN A 26 -18.56 11.31 24.40
N TYR A 27 -17.59 10.42 24.60
CA TYR A 27 -16.83 10.40 25.84
C TYR A 27 -15.94 11.66 25.89
N PRO A 28 -15.84 12.33 27.05
CA PRO A 28 -14.92 13.45 27.19
C PRO A 28 -13.50 12.97 26.84
N SER A 29 -12.75 13.79 26.14
CA SER A 29 -11.32 13.57 25.91
C SER A 29 -10.54 13.63 27.23
N ALA A 30 -9.33 13.07 27.26
CA ALA A 30 -8.45 13.13 28.44
C ALA A 30 -8.20 14.58 28.91
N VAL A 31 -8.13 15.53 27.95
CA VAL A 31 -8.01 16.97 28.22
C VAL A 31 -9.22 17.52 28.97
N GLU A 32 -10.43 17.12 28.57
CA GLU A 32 -11.68 17.57 29.20
C GLU A 32 -11.88 16.97 30.61
N ARG A 33 -11.23 15.84 30.91
CA ARG A 33 -11.21 15.23 32.24
C ARG A 33 -10.10 15.79 33.16
N GLY A 34 -9.29 16.73 32.69
CA GLY A 34 -8.17 17.28 33.46
C GLY A 34 -7.02 16.29 33.66
N GLU A 35 -6.94 15.24 32.84
CA GLU A 35 -5.84 14.29 32.85
C GLU A 35 -4.62 14.90 32.14
N GLU A 36 -3.44 14.73 32.74
CA GLU A 36 -2.19 15.16 32.12
C GLU A 36 -1.85 14.24 30.93
N LEU A 37 -1.85 14.81 29.72
CA LEU A 37 -1.45 14.11 28.50
C LEU A 37 0.06 13.87 28.52
N SER A 38 0.51 12.76 29.10
CA SER A 38 1.85 12.24 28.84
C SER A 38 1.88 11.57 27.48
N LEU A 39 2.29 12.32 26.45
CA LEU A 39 2.82 11.71 25.23
C LEU A 39 4.11 11.02 25.65
N GLY A 40 4.07 9.70 25.82
CA GLY A 40 5.25 8.90 26.12
C GLY A 40 6.40 9.22 25.15
N ALA A 41 7.64 8.93 25.55
CA ALA A 41 8.81 9.24 24.72
C ALA A 41 8.63 8.66 23.31
N LEU A 42 8.57 9.56 22.32
CA LEU A 42 8.46 9.18 20.92
C LEU A 42 9.82 8.61 20.49
N ILE A 43 9.92 7.29 20.39
CA ILE A 43 11.10 6.66 19.81
C ILE A 43 10.99 6.82 18.30
N VAL A 44 11.64 7.85 17.77
CA VAL A 44 11.87 8.00 16.34
C VAL A 44 12.98 7.03 15.99
N SER A 45 12.61 5.86 15.48
CA SER A 45 13.58 4.95 14.87
C SER A 45 13.97 5.51 13.51
N ASP A 46 15.26 5.77 13.31
CA ASP A 46 15.77 6.10 11.98
C ASP A 46 15.46 4.94 11.01
N PRO A 47 15.04 5.24 9.76
CA PRO A 47 14.83 4.19 8.78
C PRO A 47 16.16 3.48 8.53
N THR A 48 16.23 2.19 8.87
CA THR A 48 17.40 1.37 8.59
C THR A 48 17.62 1.33 7.08
N THR A 49 18.59 2.11 6.59
CA THR A 49 19.04 2.02 5.20
C THR A 49 19.98 0.82 5.13
N GLU A 50 19.41 -0.37 4.99
CA GLU A 50 20.21 -1.57 4.77
C GLU A 50 20.95 -1.40 3.44
N SER A 51 22.28 -1.30 3.45
CA SER A 51 23.05 -1.26 2.19
C SER A 51 23.17 -2.68 1.67
N GLY A 52 22.37 -3.02 0.66
CA GLY A 52 22.37 -4.34 0.03
C GLY A 52 22.91 -4.29 -1.41
N SER A 53 23.36 -5.45 -1.89
CA SER A 53 23.54 -5.67 -3.32
C SER A 53 22.19 -6.03 -3.93
N GLY A 54 21.86 -5.49 -5.11
CA GLY A 54 20.63 -5.79 -5.85
C GLY A 54 19.74 -4.58 -6.08
N MET A 55 18.47 -4.85 -6.38
CA MET A 55 17.45 -3.84 -6.62
C MET A 55 16.75 -3.48 -5.32
N PHE A 56 16.64 -2.18 -5.03
CA PHE A 56 15.91 -1.69 -3.86
C PHE A 56 14.41 -1.69 -4.13
N VAL A 57 13.66 -2.36 -3.26
CA VAL A 57 12.21 -2.53 -3.37
C VAL A 57 11.49 -1.97 -2.16
N VAL A 58 10.41 -1.26 -2.41
CA VAL A 58 9.53 -0.72 -1.38
C VAL A 58 8.13 -1.34 -1.49
N PRO A 59 7.62 -1.97 -0.42
CA PRO A 59 6.25 -2.48 -0.39
C PRO A 59 5.25 -1.35 -0.17
N VAL A 60 4.28 -1.22 -1.07
CA VAL A 60 3.20 -0.22 -1.04
C VAL A 60 1.84 -0.87 -0.82
N THR A 61 0.93 -0.16 -0.16
CA THR A 61 -0.44 -0.63 0.02
C THR A 61 -1.27 -0.24 -1.20
N ALA A 62 -1.83 -1.23 -1.89
CA ALA A 62 -2.78 -1.00 -2.97
C ALA A 62 -4.21 -0.92 -2.42
N LEU A 63 -5.08 -0.13 -3.06
CA LEU A 63 -6.49 -0.01 -2.66
C LEU A 63 -7.22 -1.36 -2.75
N TYR A 64 -6.91 -2.14 -3.78
CA TYR A 64 -7.46 -3.47 -4.01
C TYR A 64 -6.30 -4.47 -4.10
N ASP A 65 -5.85 -4.94 -2.95
CA ASP A 65 -4.86 -5.99 -2.84
C ASP A 65 -5.49 -7.39 -2.98
N ARG A 66 -4.68 -8.45 -2.89
CA ARG A 66 -5.15 -9.85 -2.89
C ARG A 66 -5.25 -10.44 -1.47
N GLY A 67 -5.53 -9.60 -0.49
CA GLY A 67 -5.82 -10.02 0.88
C GLY A 67 -7.07 -10.91 0.96
N GLN A 68 -7.21 -11.62 2.07
CA GLN A 68 -8.22 -12.67 2.24
C GLN A 68 -9.67 -12.20 1.98
N MET A 69 -9.99 -10.94 2.28
CA MET A 69 -11.33 -10.37 2.03
C MET A 69 -11.62 -10.09 0.54
N MET A 70 -10.58 -10.02 -0.32
CA MET A 70 -10.73 -9.67 -1.74
C MET A 70 -10.71 -10.88 -2.68
N GLN A 71 -10.34 -12.06 -2.19
CA GLN A 71 -10.15 -13.27 -3.01
C GLN A 71 -11.44 -13.76 -3.67
N ASP A 72 -12.59 -13.63 -3.00
CA ASP A 72 -13.88 -14.13 -3.49
C ASP A 72 -14.75 -13.04 -4.15
N ASN A 73 -14.26 -11.80 -4.27
CA ASN A 73 -15.04 -10.69 -4.82
C ASN A 73 -14.97 -10.63 -6.35
N GLN A 74 -15.92 -11.30 -7.00
CA GLN A 74 -16.00 -11.36 -8.47
C GLN A 74 -16.14 -9.98 -9.14
N LEU A 75 -16.81 -9.01 -8.49
CA LEU A 75 -17.02 -7.66 -9.05
C LEU A 75 -15.73 -6.85 -9.11
N LEU A 76 -14.82 -7.04 -8.15
CA LEU A 76 -13.57 -6.28 -8.06
C LEU A 76 -12.35 -7.02 -8.62
N SER A 77 -12.54 -8.26 -9.10
CA SER A 77 -11.48 -9.11 -9.66
C SER A 77 -10.61 -8.42 -10.72
N GLN A 78 -11.22 -7.60 -11.59
CA GLN A 78 -10.51 -6.85 -12.65
C GLN A 78 -9.73 -5.63 -12.16
N ARG A 79 -9.97 -5.19 -10.92
CA ARG A 79 -9.33 -4.00 -10.31
C ARG A 79 -8.26 -4.38 -9.29
N LEU A 80 -8.00 -5.67 -9.10
CA LEU A 80 -6.95 -6.15 -8.22
C LEU A 80 -5.58 -5.69 -8.72
N ALA A 81 -4.73 -5.28 -7.79
CA ALA A 81 -3.36 -4.93 -8.09
C ALA A 81 -2.65 -6.11 -8.79
N LYS A 82 -1.96 -5.82 -9.90
CA LYS A 82 -1.17 -6.84 -10.61
C LYS A 82 -0.07 -7.36 -9.70
N GLN A 83 0.12 -8.69 -9.66
CA GLN A 83 1.29 -9.30 -9.01
C GLN A 83 2.46 -9.14 -9.97
N ALA A 84 3.05 -7.96 -9.91
CA ALA A 84 4.15 -7.55 -10.74
C ALA A 84 5.07 -6.63 -9.94
N LEU A 85 6.33 -6.62 -10.31
CA LEU A 85 7.27 -5.60 -9.89
C LEU A 85 7.05 -4.36 -10.77
N ILE A 86 6.89 -3.19 -10.14
CA ILE A 86 6.62 -1.93 -10.85
C ILE A 86 7.86 -1.05 -10.72
N MET A 87 8.42 -0.55 -11.83
CA MET A 87 9.60 0.30 -11.79
C MET A 87 9.68 1.27 -12.96
N HIS A 88 10.57 2.25 -12.86
CA HIS A 88 10.85 3.15 -13.97
C HIS A 88 11.56 2.40 -15.13
N PRO A 89 11.25 2.68 -16.41
CA PRO A 89 11.90 2.04 -17.56
C PRO A 89 13.43 2.09 -17.53
N GLN A 90 14.02 3.24 -17.19
CA GLN A 90 15.47 3.40 -17.07
C GLN A 90 16.09 2.50 -15.97
N LEU A 91 15.37 2.22 -14.88
CA LEU A 91 15.83 1.26 -13.88
C LEU A 91 15.82 -0.15 -14.48
N ALA A 92 14.75 -0.52 -15.17
CA ALA A 92 14.66 -1.81 -15.84
C ALA A 92 15.81 -2.03 -16.84
N GLU A 93 16.15 -1.02 -17.64
CA GLU A 93 17.26 -1.05 -18.58
C GLU A 93 18.62 -1.31 -17.90
N SER A 94 18.87 -0.68 -16.75
CA SER A 94 20.11 -0.91 -15.99
C SER A 94 20.25 -2.35 -15.48
N PHE A 95 19.14 -3.06 -15.32
CA PHE A 95 19.06 -4.48 -14.94
C PHE A 95 18.83 -5.41 -16.15
N GLY A 96 18.82 -4.89 -17.39
CA GLY A 96 18.63 -5.67 -18.61
C GLY A 96 17.22 -6.25 -18.77
N LEU A 97 16.21 -5.61 -18.18
CA LEU A 97 14.81 -6.01 -18.19
C LEU A 97 14.00 -5.17 -19.19
N HIS A 98 12.99 -5.79 -19.80
CA HIS A 98 12.07 -5.15 -20.75
C HIS A 98 10.62 -5.27 -20.30
N ALA A 99 9.75 -4.39 -20.81
CA ALA A 99 8.32 -4.46 -20.57
C ALA A 99 7.78 -5.87 -20.90
N GLU A 100 6.87 -6.37 -20.07
CA GLU A 100 6.24 -7.69 -20.21
C GLU A 100 7.17 -8.90 -19.99
N ASP A 101 8.44 -8.70 -19.62
CA ASP A 101 9.31 -9.79 -19.20
C ASP A 101 8.72 -10.54 -18.00
N ARG A 102 8.92 -11.86 -18.01
CA ARG A 102 8.81 -12.67 -16.80
C ARG A 102 10.14 -12.64 -16.07
N ILE A 103 10.08 -12.41 -14.77
CA ILE A 103 11.24 -12.28 -13.91
C ILE A 103 11.16 -13.27 -12.75
N LEU A 104 12.31 -13.84 -12.40
CA LEU A 104 12.51 -14.53 -11.14
C LEU A 104 13.04 -13.51 -10.14
N VAL A 105 12.27 -13.31 -9.07
CA VAL A 105 12.57 -12.41 -7.99
C VAL A 105 13.03 -13.26 -6.81
N SER A 106 14.21 -12.98 -6.27
CA SER A 106 14.73 -13.71 -5.12
C SER A 106 15.17 -12.78 -3.98
N GLY A 107 14.89 -13.22 -2.76
CA GLY A 107 15.21 -12.51 -1.52
C GLY A 107 15.77 -13.46 -0.47
N GLN A 108 15.63 -13.09 0.81
CA GLN A 108 16.17 -13.86 1.95
C GLN A 108 15.52 -15.26 2.07
N GLY A 109 16.01 -16.23 1.29
CA GLY A 109 15.58 -17.63 1.32
C GLY A 109 14.30 -17.94 0.54
N TRP A 110 13.83 -17.04 -0.32
CA TRP A 110 12.64 -17.24 -1.15
C TRP A 110 12.89 -16.82 -2.60
N GLU A 111 12.14 -17.44 -3.51
CA GLU A 111 12.12 -17.12 -4.93
C GLU A 111 10.66 -17.10 -5.42
N LEU A 112 10.35 -16.17 -6.32
CA LEU A 112 9.00 -15.98 -6.86
C LEU A 112 9.08 -15.54 -8.32
N GLU A 113 8.33 -16.21 -9.19
CA GLU A 113 8.11 -15.72 -10.55
C GLU A 113 7.08 -14.58 -10.54
N SER A 114 7.39 -13.51 -11.24
CA SER A 114 6.49 -12.37 -11.38
C SER A 114 6.60 -11.72 -12.75
N GLY A 115 5.60 -10.90 -13.10
CA GLY A 115 5.67 -10.02 -14.25
C GLY A 115 6.35 -8.69 -13.92
N LEU A 116 6.72 -7.96 -14.97
CA LEU A 116 7.25 -6.61 -14.88
C LEU A 116 6.26 -5.58 -15.44
N VAL A 117 6.06 -4.48 -14.72
CA VAL A 117 5.32 -3.31 -15.19
C VAL A 117 6.25 -2.10 -15.16
N LEU A 118 6.33 -1.38 -16.27
CA LEU A 118 7.12 -0.15 -16.35
C LEU A 118 6.21 1.06 -16.22
N ASP A 119 6.62 2.01 -15.38
CA ASP A 119 5.89 3.24 -15.10
C ASP A 119 6.86 4.41 -14.98
N GLU A 120 6.78 5.36 -15.91
CA GLU A 120 7.63 6.56 -15.99
C GLU A 120 7.39 7.56 -14.85
N THR A 121 6.28 7.42 -14.12
CA THR A 121 5.97 8.30 -12.97
C THR A 121 6.73 7.91 -11.71
N LEU A 122 7.38 6.74 -11.70
CA LEU A 122 8.12 6.24 -10.55
C LEU A 122 9.55 6.79 -10.46
N PRO A 123 10.11 6.90 -9.25
CA PRO A 123 11.51 7.28 -9.09
C PRO A 123 12.46 6.25 -9.72
N LEU A 124 13.63 6.74 -10.18
CA LEU A 124 14.61 5.95 -10.93
C LEU A 124 15.36 4.88 -10.12
N GLU A 125 15.34 4.95 -8.79
CA GLU A 125 16.20 4.15 -7.92
C GLU A 125 15.44 3.08 -7.14
N VAL A 126 14.11 3.03 -7.30
CA VAL A 126 13.24 2.17 -6.49
C VAL A 126 12.26 1.41 -7.37
N ALA A 127 12.05 0.15 -7.02
CA ALA A 127 10.94 -0.64 -7.52
C ALA A 127 9.87 -0.83 -6.45
N LEU A 128 8.61 -0.93 -6.86
CA LEU A 128 7.47 -1.05 -5.98
C LEU A 128 6.83 -2.43 -6.12
N VAL A 129 6.39 -2.97 -4.98
CA VAL A 129 5.54 -4.16 -4.94
C VAL A 129 4.29 -3.87 -4.11
N SER A 130 3.14 -4.34 -4.57
CA SER A 130 1.93 -4.26 -3.76
C SER A 130 1.99 -5.28 -2.62
N ARG A 131 1.75 -4.84 -1.39
CA ARG A 131 1.55 -5.73 -0.24
C ARG A 131 0.37 -6.67 -0.46
N SER A 132 0.38 -7.80 0.25
CA SER A 132 -0.68 -8.81 0.18
C SER A 132 -0.94 -9.32 -1.24
N ASN A 133 0.08 -9.31 -2.11
CA ASN A 133 -0.03 -9.67 -3.52
C ASN A 133 0.89 -10.83 -3.92
N GLY A 134 1.25 -11.69 -2.97
CA GLY A 134 2.08 -12.88 -3.16
C GLY A 134 3.59 -12.66 -2.96
N PHE A 135 4.06 -11.41 -2.88
CA PHE A 135 5.45 -11.11 -2.53
C PHE A 135 5.67 -11.18 -1.01
N PRO A 136 6.63 -11.97 -0.50
CA PRO A 136 6.98 -12.02 0.92
C PRO A 136 7.92 -10.85 1.31
N ILE A 137 7.52 -9.62 0.94
CA ILE A 137 8.25 -8.37 1.22
C ILE A 137 7.38 -7.49 2.10
N HIS A 138 7.77 -7.33 3.37
CA HIS A 138 6.98 -6.60 4.37
C HIS A 138 7.53 -5.21 4.70
N ALA A 139 8.83 -5.01 4.49
CA ALA A 139 9.55 -3.76 4.69
C ALA A 139 10.42 -3.45 3.45
N PRO A 140 10.85 -2.18 3.26
CA PRO A 140 11.83 -1.84 2.24
C PRO A 140 13.10 -2.69 2.35
N GLY A 141 13.67 -3.11 1.22
CA GLY A 141 14.87 -3.95 1.22
C GLY A 141 15.39 -4.26 -0.18
N PHE A 142 16.52 -4.96 -0.23
CA PHE A 142 17.19 -5.35 -1.47
C PHE A 142 16.80 -6.76 -1.90
N ILE A 143 16.54 -6.93 -3.19
CA ILE A 143 16.24 -8.21 -3.83
C ILE A 143 17.12 -8.42 -5.07
N GLN A 144 17.19 -9.66 -5.53
CA GLN A 144 17.80 -10.01 -6.81
C GLN A 144 16.69 -10.25 -7.83
N VAL A 145 16.96 -9.86 -9.08
CA VAL A 145 16.02 -10.03 -10.20
C VAL A 145 16.77 -10.65 -11.36
N GLN A 146 16.17 -11.68 -11.96
CA GLN A 146 16.69 -12.35 -13.15
C GLN A 146 15.59 -12.48 -14.18
N ARG A 147 15.90 -12.23 -15.45
CA ARG A 147 14.94 -12.44 -16.55
C ARG A 147 14.81 -13.94 -16.82
N LEU A 148 13.57 -14.43 -16.87
CA LEU A 148 13.27 -15.79 -17.28
C LEU A 148 13.10 -15.83 -18.81
N VAL A 149 13.87 -16.69 -19.47
CA VAL A 149 13.70 -16.98 -20.90
C VAL A 149 13.00 -18.32 -21.00
N LEU A 150 11.74 -18.32 -21.46
CA LEU A 150 11.03 -19.56 -21.76
C LEU A 150 11.69 -20.19 -22.98
N THR A 151 12.45 -21.27 -22.78
CA THR A 151 12.93 -22.09 -23.89
C THR A 151 11.69 -22.73 -24.55
N PRO A 152 11.47 -22.57 -25.86
CA PRO A 152 10.41 -23.30 -26.53
C PRO A 152 10.75 -24.79 -26.45
N GLU A 153 9.88 -25.58 -25.82
CA GLU A 153 9.95 -27.04 -25.95
C GLU A 153 9.76 -27.37 -27.44
N GLY A 154 10.76 -28.05 -28.01
CA GLY A 154 10.84 -28.37 -29.44
C GLY A 154 9.96 -29.53 -29.88
#